data_AF-A0A502XIC1-F1
#
_entry.id   AF-A0A502XIC1-F1
#
_cell.length_a   1.000
_cell.length_b   1.000
_cell.length_c   1.000
_cell.angle_alpha   90.00
_cell.angle_beta   90.00
_cell.angle_gamma   90.00
#
_symmetry.space_group_name_H-M   'P 1'
#
loop_
_entity.id
_entity.type
_entity.pdbx_description
1 polymer ?
#
loop_
_entity_poly.entity_id
_entity_poly.type
_entity_poly.pdbx_seq_one_letter_code
_entity_poly.pdbx_strand_id
1 'polypeptide(L)'
;MKQIDPAMTAPVKQVFGLLQTFITGKPLVHGRQFHILHPEKQDVWELKTVDVRIFGWFHERNRFVAVRGASMEQCKNDGYAEFRNEVVAYRAALDLDEPKFKQGAKIDDVISV
;
A
#
# COMPACT_ATOMS: atom_id res chain seq x y z
N MET A 1 -11.08 12.69 -25.67
CA MET A 1 -10.09 13.13 -24.66
C MET A 1 -8.91 12.17 -24.76
N LYS A 2 -7.70 12.63 -25.10
CA LYS A 2 -6.53 11.71 -25.18
C LYS A 2 -6.21 11.21 -23.77
N GLN A 3 -6.16 9.89 -23.61
CA GLN A 3 -5.74 9.25 -22.36
C GLN A 3 -4.27 9.58 -22.15
N ILE A 4 -3.95 10.36 -21.13
CA ILE A 4 -2.57 10.66 -20.75
C ILE A 4 -1.98 9.39 -20.16
N ASP A 5 -0.82 8.96 -20.67
CA ASP A 5 -0.07 7.85 -20.10
C ASP A 5 0.23 8.15 -18.63
N PRO A 6 -0.17 7.29 -17.68
CA PRO A 6 0.16 7.47 -16.26
C PRO A 6 1.65 7.69 -16.00
N ALA A 7 2.55 7.08 -16.80
CA ALA A 7 4.00 7.25 -16.69
C ALA A 7 4.48 8.67 -17.05
N MET A 8 3.69 9.43 -17.82
CA MET A 8 3.99 10.82 -18.18
C MET A 8 3.51 11.82 -17.12
N THR A 9 2.89 11.34 -16.05
CA THR A 9 2.41 12.16 -14.94
C THR A 9 3.47 12.20 -13.83
N ALA A 10 3.81 13.38 -13.32
CA ALA A 10 4.80 13.50 -12.24
C ALA A 10 4.45 12.59 -11.03
N PRO A 11 5.42 11.91 -10.39
CA PRO A 11 5.17 10.92 -9.34
C PRO A 11 4.25 11.42 -8.22
N VAL A 12 4.42 12.67 -7.78
CA VAL A 12 3.58 13.30 -6.75
C VAL A 12 2.09 13.36 -7.16
N LYS A 13 1.80 13.62 -8.43
CA LYS A 13 0.42 13.65 -8.95
C LYS A 13 -0.16 12.25 -9.07
N GLN A 14 0.66 11.25 -9.38
CA GLN A 14 0.21 9.85 -9.36
C GLN A 14 -0.21 9.43 -7.95
N VAL A 15 0.63 9.73 -6.95
CA VAL A 15 0.34 9.44 -5.53
C VAL A 15 -0.92 10.19 -5.09
N PHE A 16 -1.03 11.48 -5.42
CA PHE A 16 -2.22 12.26 -5.11
C PHE A 16 -3.49 11.62 -5.68
N GLY A 17 -3.48 11.20 -6.95
CA GLY A 17 -4.64 10.53 -7.56
C GLY A 17 -5.00 9.20 -6.91
N LEU A 18 -3.99 8.39 -6.56
CA LEU A 18 -4.18 7.13 -5.84
C LEU A 18 -4.80 7.36 -4.45
N LEU A 19 -4.25 8.30 -3.67
CA LEU A 19 -4.77 8.64 -2.35
C LEU A 19 -6.17 9.26 -2.41
N GLN A 20 -6.42 10.13 -3.38
CA GLN A 20 -7.75 10.70 -3.60
C GLN A 20 -8.77 9.59 -3.89
N THR A 21 -8.40 8.61 -4.72
CA THR A 21 -9.26 7.46 -5.02
C THR A 21 -9.56 6.65 -3.75
N PHE A 22 -8.52 6.34 -2.96
CA PHE A 22 -8.64 5.60 -1.71
C PHE A 22 -9.52 6.33 -0.67
N ILE A 23 -9.22 7.62 -0.40
CA ILE A 23 -9.90 8.42 0.63
C ILE A 23 -11.37 8.68 0.27
N THR A 24 -11.68 8.81 -1.03
CA THR A 24 -13.06 9.00 -1.49
C THR A 24 -13.87 7.71 -1.58
N GLY A 25 -13.28 6.57 -1.20
CA GLY A 25 -13.95 5.26 -1.22
C GLY A 25 -14.23 4.75 -2.64
N LYS A 26 -13.53 5.29 -3.65
CA LYS A 26 -13.61 4.75 -5.01
C LYS A 26 -12.84 3.43 -5.08
N PRO A 27 -13.30 2.46 -5.87
CA PRO A 27 -12.66 1.16 -5.95
C PRO A 27 -11.22 1.29 -6.47
N LEU A 28 -10.29 0.63 -5.77
CA LEU A 28 -8.93 0.42 -6.27
C LEU A 28 -8.86 -0.88 -7.07
N VAL A 29 -8.00 -0.91 -8.07
CA VAL A 29 -7.78 -2.11 -8.89
C VAL A 29 -6.71 -3.00 -8.24
N HIS A 30 -7.11 -4.19 -7.75
CA HIS A 30 -6.18 -5.15 -7.16
C HIS A 30 -5.09 -5.59 -8.16
N GLY A 31 -3.88 -5.83 -7.67
CA GLY A 31 -2.70 -6.18 -8.45
C GLY A 31 -2.07 -5.00 -9.19
N ARG A 32 -2.88 -3.99 -9.57
CA ARG A 32 -2.40 -2.77 -10.23
C ARG A 32 -2.12 -1.62 -9.27
N GLN A 33 -3.02 -1.37 -8.33
CA GLN A 33 -2.96 -0.22 -7.41
C GLN A 33 -2.72 -0.62 -5.97
N PHE A 34 -2.98 -1.88 -5.62
CA PHE A 34 -2.65 -2.41 -4.32
C PHE A 34 -2.41 -3.93 -4.38
N HIS A 35 -1.58 -4.43 -3.48
CA HIS A 35 -1.24 -5.85 -3.38
C HIS A 35 -0.71 -6.19 -1.98
N ILE A 36 -0.92 -7.44 -1.53
CA ILE A 36 -0.31 -7.95 -0.30
C ILE A 36 1.12 -8.44 -0.59
N LEU A 37 2.06 -8.18 0.32
CA LEU A 37 3.44 -8.67 0.19
C LEU A 37 3.59 -10.07 0.77
N HIS A 38 4.43 -10.88 0.12
CA HIS A 38 4.83 -12.16 0.67
C HIS A 38 5.86 -12.00 1.81
N PRO A 39 5.80 -12.86 2.85
CA PRO A 39 4.77 -13.86 3.10
C PRO A 39 3.46 -13.21 3.61
N GLU A 40 2.33 -13.63 3.04
CA GLU A 40 1.01 -12.99 3.26
C GLU A 40 0.59 -12.95 4.73
N LYS A 41 1.03 -13.92 5.54
CA LYS A 41 0.78 -13.99 6.99
C LYS A 41 1.28 -12.78 7.81
N GLN A 42 2.08 -11.90 7.20
CA GLN A 42 2.55 -10.67 7.83
C GLN A 42 1.59 -9.49 7.58
N ASP A 43 0.61 -9.63 6.68
CA ASP A 43 -0.41 -8.64 6.34
C ASP A 43 0.19 -7.25 6.09
N VAL A 44 1.30 -7.22 5.35
CA VAL A 44 1.88 -6.00 4.83
C VAL A 44 1.38 -5.82 3.41
N TRP A 45 0.94 -4.61 3.10
CA TRP A 45 0.35 -4.25 1.82
C TRP A 45 1.14 -3.13 1.17
N GLU A 46 1.17 -3.15 -0.16
CA GLU A 46 1.60 -2.04 -0.99
C GLU A 46 0.37 -1.32 -1.58
N LEU A 47 0.37 0.00 -1.54
CA LEU A 47 -0.36 0.84 -2.49
C LEU A 47 0.64 1.32 -3.53
N LYS A 48 0.32 1.23 -4.82
CA LYS A 48 1.28 1.51 -5.88
C LYS A 48 0.74 2.33 -7.05
N THR A 49 1.63 3.16 -7.57
CA THR A 49 1.48 3.83 -8.86
C THR A 49 2.49 3.25 -9.84
N VAL A 50 2.69 3.90 -11.00
CA VAL A 50 3.77 3.48 -11.91
C VAL A 50 5.12 3.65 -11.21
N ASP A 51 5.37 4.82 -10.63
CA ASP A 51 6.70 5.19 -10.13
C ASP A 51 6.89 5.02 -8.63
N VAL A 52 5.81 4.92 -7.84
CA VAL A 52 5.87 4.94 -6.37
C VAL A 52 5.22 3.70 -5.76
N ARG A 53 5.79 3.21 -4.67
CA ARG A 53 5.21 2.22 -3.76
C ARG A 53 5.08 2.85 -2.37
N ILE A 54 3.96 2.57 -1.71
CA ILE A 54 3.68 2.97 -0.33
C ILE A 54 3.38 1.69 0.43
N PHE A 55 4.22 1.37 1.40
CA PHE A 55 4.13 0.17 2.21
C PHE A 55 3.50 0.47 3.57
N GLY A 56 2.68 -0.46 4.04
CA GLY A 56 1.91 -0.30 5.27
C GLY A 56 1.06 -1.51 5.59
N TRP A 57 0.05 -1.34 6.44
CA TRP A 57 -0.95 -2.37 6.71
C TRP A 57 -2.33 -1.75 6.88
N PHE A 58 -3.36 -2.60 6.78
CA PHE A 58 -4.71 -2.22 7.13
C PHE A 58 -4.97 -2.55 8.60
N HIS A 59 -5.17 -1.52 9.42
CA HIS A 59 -5.58 -1.70 10.81
C HIS A 59 -7.05 -2.10 10.88
N GLU A 60 -7.88 -1.46 10.05
CA GLU A 60 -9.29 -1.79 9.85
C GLU A 60 -9.65 -1.65 8.35
N ARG A 61 -10.86 -2.05 7.98
CA ARG A 61 -11.37 -1.88 6.61
C ARG A 61 -11.30 -0.41 6.19
N ASN A 62 -10.73 -0.15 5.02
CA ASN A 62 -10.48 1.19 4.46
C ASN A 62 -9.56 2.09 5.30
N ARG A 63 -8.84 1.55 6.29
CA ARG A 63 -7.88 2.29 7.12
C ARG A 63 -6.48 1.76 6.94
N PHE A 64 -5.78 2.35 5.99
CA PHE A 64 -4.39 2.01 5.67
C PHE A 64 -3.42 2.89 6.47
N VAL A 65 -2.56 2.26 7.25
CA VAL A 65 -1.46 2.93 7.95
C VAL A 65 -0.22 2.86 7.08
N ALA A 66 0.12 3.99 6.44
CA ALA A 66 1.31 4.11 5.62
C ALA A 66 2.57 4.30 6.50
N VAL A 67 3.63 3.55 6.20
CA VAL A 67 4.90 3.59 6.93
C VAL A 67 6.02 4.09 6.04
N ARG A 68 6.18 3.50 4.85
CA ARG A 68 7.35 3.75 4.00
C ARG A 68 6.94 3.98 2.55
N GLY A 69 7.36 5.12 2.00
CA GLY A 69 7.33 5.40 0.57
C GLY A 69 8.66 5.05 -0.10
N ALA A 70 8.62 4.52 -1.32
CA ALA A 70 9.80 4.27 -2.14
C ALA A 70 9.49 4.40 -3.63
N SER A 71 10.51 4.71 -4.43
CA SER A 71 10.39 4.62 -5.88
C SER A 71 10.37 3.15 -6.34
N MET A 72 9.83 2.91 -7.53
CA MET A 72 9.87 1.60 -8.18
C MET A 72 11.31 1.12 -8.40
N GLU A 73 12.24 2.04 -8.64
CA GLU A 73 13.67 1.75 -8.78
C GLU A 73 14.30 1.31 -7.46
N GLN A 74 14.04 2.04 -6.37
CA GLN A 74 14.47 1.62 -5.02
C GLN A 74 13.96 0.22 -4.68
N CYS A 75 12.70 -0.08 -5.02
CA CYS A 75 12.13 -1.41 -4.78
C CYS A 75 12.86 -2.53 -5.53
N LYS A 76 13.45 -2.23 -6.70
CA LYS A 76 14.27 -3.20 -7.45
C LYS A 76 15.65 -3.39 -6.84
N ASN A 77 16.23 -2.33 -6.29
CA ASN A 77 17.59 -2.33 -5.75
C ASN A 77 17.64 -2.95 -4.35
N ASP A 78 16.73 -2.54 -3.48
CA ASP A 78 16.74 -2.87 -2.05
C ASP A 78 15.92 -4.15 -1.77
N GLY A 79 14.92 -4.41 -2.62
CA GLY A 79 14.03 -5.56 -2.53
C GLY A 79 12.89 -5.38 -1.54
N TYR A 80 11.75 -6.02 -1.83
CA TYR A 80 10.51 -5.88 -1.06
C TYR A 80 10.60 -6.37 0.39
N ALA A 81 11.54 -7.25 0.69
CA ALA A 81 11.71 -7.80 2.03
C ALA A 81 12.15 -6.72 3.05
N GLU A 82 12.97 -5.76 2.63
CA GLU A 82 13.44 -4.68 3.49
C GLU A 82 12.27 -3.79 3.96
N PHE A 83 11.49 -3.26 3.00
CA PHE A 83 10.32 -2.42 3.30
C PHE A 83 9.28 -3.16 4.14
N ARG A 84 9.06 -4.45 3.87
CA ARG A 84 8.16 -5.28 4.66
C ARG A 84 8.62 -5.41 6.11
N ASN A 85 9.91 -5.65 6.33
CA ASN A 85 10.46 -5.78 7.68
C ASN A 85 10.37 -4.44 8.43
N GLU A 86 10.58 -3.31 7.76
CA GLU A 86 10.38 -1.97 8.33
C GLU A 86 8.93 -1.76 8.79
N VAL A 87 7.94 -2.13 7.97
CA VAL A 87 6.52 -2.08 8.35
C VAL A 87 6.23 -2.95 9.57
N VAL A 88 6.72 -4.19 9.58
CA VAL A 88 6.50 -5.13 10.70
C VAL A 88 7.10 -4.58 12.00
N ALA A 89 8.33 -4.06 11.94
CA ALA A 89 8.99 -3.46 13.09
C ALA A 89 8.25 -2.23 13.59
N TYR A 90 7.82 -1.33 12.69
CA TYR A 90 7.06 -0.14 13.03
C TYR A 90 5.72 -0.49 13.70
N ARG A 91 4.96 -1.42 13.11
CA ARG A 91 3.69 -1.91 13.68
C ARG A 91 3.88 -2.55 15.06
N ALA A 92 4.95 -3.32 15.25
CA ALA A 92 5.25 -3.93 16.55
C ALA A 92 5.55 -2.88 17.64
N ALA A 93 6.20 -1.77 17.27
CA ALA A 93 6.57 -0.70 18.18
C ALA A 93 5.43 0.28 18.54
N LEU A 94 4.34 0.32 17.76
CA LEU A 94 3.20 1.20 18.06
C LEU A 94 2.41 0.72 19.28
N ASP A 95 1.97 1.66 20.09
CA ASP A 95 1.02 1.40 21.18
C ASP A 95 -0.41 1.47 20.62
N LEU A 96 -0.90 0.33 20.12
CA LEU A 96 -2.24 0.14 19.55
C LEU A 96 -2.90 -1.05 20.25
N ASP A 97 -4.23 -0.99 20.39
CA ASP A 97 -5.01 -2.11 20.89
C ASP A 97 -4.80 -3.35 20.02
N GLU A 98 -4.68 -4.51 20.67
CA GLU A 98 -4.56 -5.80 19.98
C GLU A 98 -5.94 -6.31 19.51
N PRO A 99 -6.04 -6.97 18.33
CA PRO A 99 -4.97 -7.20 17.38
C PRO A 99 -4.66 -5.96 16.54
N LYS A 100 -3.38 -5.59 16.41
CA LYS A 100 -2.98 -4.39 15.64
C LYS A 100 -3.34 -4.44 14.14
N PHE A 101 -3.63 -5.64 13.64
CA PHE A 101 -4.02 -5.92 12.26
C PHE A 101 -4.80 -7.24 12.20
N LYS A 102 -5.62 -7.41 11.16
CA LYS A 102 -6.28 -8.70 10.88
C LYS A 102 -5.29 -9.66 10.23
N GLN A 103 -5.04 -10.80 10.86
CA GLN A 103 -4.13 -11.81 10.31
C GLN A 103 -4.78 -12.60 9.16
N GLY A 104 -4.08 -12.74 8.03
CA GLY A 104 -4.56 -13.46 6.86
C GLY A 104 -5.76 -12.76 6.20
N ALA A 105 -5.75 -11.44 6.18
CA ALA A 105 -6.86 -10.66 5.66
C ALA A 105 -7.00 -10.88 4.14
N LYS A 106 -8.22 -11.17 3.69
CA LYS A 106 -8.55 -11.19 2.26
C LYS A 106 -8.75 -9.77 1.76
N ILE A 107 -8.71 -9.57 0.45
CA ILE A 107 -8.92 -8.26 -0.19
C ILE A 107 -10.20 -7.58 0.31
N ASP A 108 -11.31 -8.33 0.36
CA ASP A 108 -12.62 -7.81 0.77
C ASP A 108 -12.70 -7.47 2.26
N ASP A 109 -11.73 -7.92 3.06
CA ASP A 109 -11.62 -7.58 4.48
C ASP A 109 -10.97 -6.21 4.71
N VAL A 110 -10.14 -5.75 3.76
CA VAL A 110 -9.28 -4.57 3.94
C VAL A 110 -9.72 -3.37 3.14
N ILE A 111 -10.39 -3.58 2.00
CA ILE A 111 -10.88 -2.48 1.17
C ILE A 111 -12.32 -2.74 0.73
N SER A 112 -13.09 -1.66 0.62
CA SER A 112 -14.36 -1.69 -0.10
C SER A 112 -14.09 -1.71 -1.60
N VAL A 113 -14.37 -2.86 -2.22
CA VAL A 113 -14.40 -3.04 -3.68
C VAL A 113 -15.69 -2.50 -4.29
#